data_AF-A0A2S9Y0C4-F1
#
_entry.id   AF-A0A2S9Y0C4-F1
#
_cell.length_a   1.000
_cell.length_b   1.000
_cell.length_c   1.000
_cell.angle_alpha   90.00
_cell.angle_beta   90.00
_cell.angle_gamma   90.00
#
_symmetry.space_group_name_H-M   'P 1'
#
loop_
_entity.id
_entity.type
_entity.pdbx_description
1 polymer ?
#
loop_
_entity_poly.entity_id
_entity_poly.type
_entity_poly.pdbx_seq_one_letter_code
_entity_poly.pdbx_strand_id
1 'polypeptide(L)'
;MNAEVQRPRVVPPWVWFAAAGLAVGSIAGAAVFAARSPGYERLVARTGAPKELQILAAIQRYTESRGNPKAGLGRPELFPWWAEPSNASRDKQVAESAAAAEGYDRNLATYGESPYPRRMWIFGSGGPYGLLPSSALAPWRGTDEMRRGKVTPYDVFNPWRATVFFVDYAWRLVNRAEFRKMPAAARNVLALKRGMASPALLADFEEESARSRSVRRRAIEAAESLGISEDKLYQQVPLAWPDYIGAKELVP
;
A
#
# COMPACT_ATOMS: atom_id res chain seq x y z
N MET A 1 71.42 21.29 -33.08
CA MET A 1 70.01 20.81 -33.04
C MET A 1 69.87 19.91 -31.84
N ASN A 2 69.30 20.41 -30.73
CA ASN A 2 68.94 19.56 -29.59
C ASN A 2 67.42 19.43 -29.59
N ALA A 3 66.93 18.22 -29.85
CA ALA A 3 65.53 17.88 -29.71
C ALA A 3 65.22 17.78 -28.21
N GLU A 4 64.48 18.74 -27.67
CA GLU A 4 63.86 18.59 -26.35
C GLU A 4 62.84 17.45 -26.42
N VAL A 5 63.21 16.33 -25.80
CA VAL A 5 62.34 15.19 -25.56
C VAL A 5 61.22 15.67 -24.62
N GLN A 6 60.01 15.89 -25.15
CA GLN A 6 58.82 16.13 -24.35
C GLN A 6 58.61 14.94 -23.42
N ARG A 7 58.88 15.11 -22.13
CA ARG A 7 58.55 14.10 -21.12
C ARG A 7 57.02 13.94 -21.10
N PRO A 8 56.49 12.70 -21.12
CA PRO A 8 55.05 12.49 -21.04
C PRO A 8 54.54 13.14 -19.74
N ARG A 9 53.47 13.93 -19.86
CA ARG A 9 52.80 14.54 -18.70
C ARG A 9 52.29 13.41 -17.80
N VAL A 10 53.03 13.12 -16.75
CA VAL A 10 52.66 12.10 -15.76
C VAL A 10 51.47 12.65 -14.98
N VAL A 11 50.30 12.06 -15.18
CA VAL A 11 49.08 12.43 -14.43
C VAL A 11 49.33 12.12 -12.96
N PRO A 12 49.15 13.09 -12.04
CA PRO A 12 49.39 12.87 -10.63
C PRO A 12 48.52 11.75 -10.05
N PRO A 13 49.07 10.86 -9.19
CA PRO A 13 48.32 9.74 -8.62
C PRO A 13 47.02 10.12 -7.90
N TRP A 14 46.96 11.32 -7.30
CA TRP A 14 45.75 11.82 -6.62
C TRP A 14 44.56 12.01 -7.57
N VAL A 15 44.80 12.27 -8.86
CA VAL A 15 43.75 12.37 -9.89
C VAL A 15 43.10 11.01 -10.11
N TRP A 16 43.91 9.93 -10.12
CA TRP A 16 43.41 8.56 -10.23
C TRP A 16 42.64 8.13 -8.97
N PHE A 17 43.12 8.50 -7.78
CA PHE A 17 42.39 8.24 -6.54
C PHE A 17 41.05 9.00 -6.46
N ALA A 18 41.01 10.26 -6.90
CA ALA A 18 39.77 11.04 -6.96
C ALA A 18 38.77 10.47 -7.98
N ALA A 19 39.24 10.08 -9.17
CA ALA A 19 38.41 9.45 -10.19
C ALA A 19 37.87 8.08 -9.74
N ALA A 20 38.71 7.26 -9.11
CA ALA A 20 38.30 5.98 -8.55
C ALA A 20 37.30 6.16 -7.41
N GLY A 21 37.51 7.14 -6.52
CA GLY A 21 36.58 7.48 -5.45
C GLY A 21 35.21 7.92 -5.96
N LEU A 22 35.18 8.77 -6.99
CA LEU A 22 33.94 9.18 -7.66
C LEU A 22 33.24 7.99 -8.33
N ALA A 23 33.98 7.12 -9.03
CA ALA A 23 33.42 5.95 -9.68
C ALA A 23 32.80 4.98 -8.65
N VAL A 24 33.53 4.64 -7.58
CA VAL A 24 33.03 3.76 -6.51
C VAL A 24 31.85 4.39 -5.79
N GLY A 25 31.92 5.67 -5.44
CA GLY A 25 30.81 6.40 -4.80
C GLY A 25 29.55 6.45 -5.67
N SER A 26 29.71 6.64 -6.99
CA SER A 26 28.60 6.65 -7.96
C SER A 26 27.98 5.26 -8.11
N ILE A 27 28.80 4.21 -8.19
CA ILE A 27 28.32 2.82 -8.31
C ILE A 27 27.62 2.39 -7.01
N ALA A 28 28.19 2.69 -5.84
CA ALA A 28 27.58 2.40 -4.56
C ALA A 28 26.28 3.20 -4.36
N GLY A 29 26.28 4.48 -4.72
CA GLY A 29 25.09 5.34 -4.68
C GLY A 29 23.99 4.84 -5.62
N ALA A 30 24.33 4.44 -6.84
CA ALA A 30 23.40 3.84 -7.80
C ALA A 30 22.87 2.48 -7.31
N ALA A 31 23.70 1.65 -6.69
CA ALA A 31 23.29 0.38 -6.12
C ALA A 31 22.34 0.57 -4.92
N VAL A 32 22.63 1.52 -4.03
CA VAL A 32 21.74 1.87 -2.90
C VAL A 32 20.42 2.44 -3.40
N PHE A 33 20.47 3.32 -4.41
CA PHE A 33 19.26 3.88 -5.01
C PHE A 33 18.44 2.83 -5.75
N ALA A 34 19.07 1.91 -6.49
CA ALA A 34 18.41 0.79 -7.14
C ALA A 34 17.86 -0.26 -6.15
N ALA A 35 18.47 -0.38 -4.97
CA ALA A 35 17.99 -1.24 -3.88
C ALA A 35 16.83 -0.62 -3.07
N ARG A 36 16.47 0.64 -3.31
CA ARG A 36 15.24 1.23 -2.75
C ARG A 36 14.04 0.56 -3.39
N SER A 37 13.18 -0.02 -2.57
CA SER A 37 11.91 -0.55 -3.06
C SER A 37 11.14 0.56 -3.78
N PRO A 38 10.45 0.27 -4.90
CA PRO A 38 9.65 1.26 -5.59
C PRO A 38 8.68 1.94 -4.62
N GLY A 39 8.51 3.26 -4.75
CA GLY A 39 7.47 3.96 -4.02
C GLY A 39 6.10 3.36 -4.33
N TYR A 40 5.22 3.30 -3.33
CA TYR A 40 3.87 2.74 -3.46
C TYR A 40 3.08 3.39 -4.62
N GLU A 41 3.26 4.69 -4.87
CA GLU A 41 2.67 5.40 -6.03
C GLU A 41 3.02 4.72 -7.35
N ARG A 42 4.29 4.32 -7.52
CA ARG A 42 4.76 3.60 -8.71
C ARG A 42 4.17 2.21 -8.79
N LEU A 43 4.02 1.53 -7.64
CA LEU A 43 3.38 0.22 -7.59
C LEU A 43 1.91 0.30 -7.95
N VAL A 44 1.18 1.30 -7.42
CA VAL A 44 -0.24 1.54 -7.75
C VAL A 44 -0.39 1.91 -9.21
N ALA A 45 0.45 2.78 -9.77
CA ALA A 45 0.40 3.11 -11.18
C ALA A 45 0.66 1.89 -12.08
N ARG A 46 1.59 1.02 -11.68
CA ARG A 46 1.93 -0.21 -12.42
C ARG A 46 0.77 -1.22 -12.50
N THR A 47 -0.23 -1.15 -11.62
CA THR A 47 -1.40 -2.03 -11.74
C THR A 47 -2.37 -1.61 -12.83
N GLY A 48 -2.28 -0.37 -13.34
CA GLY A 48 -3.31 0.21 -14.22
C GLY A 48 -4.50 0.81 -13.47
N ALA A 49 -4.40 1.00 -12.16
CA ALA A 49 -5.41 1.72 -11.38
C ALA A 49 -5.44 3.21 -11.73
N PRO A 50 -6.61 3.87 -11.64
CA PRO A 50 -6.70 5.30 -11.92
C PRO A 50 -5.99 6.10 -10.81
N LYS A 51 -5.51 7.31 -11.14
CA LYS A 51 -4.65 8.13 -10.29
C LYS A 51 -5.25 8.43 -8.91
N GLU A 52 -6.58 8.48 -8.80
CA GLU A 52 -7.30 8.68 -7.55
C GLU A 52 -6.97 7.62 -6.50
N LEU A 53 -6.57 6.42 -6.92
CA LEU A 53 -6.16 5.36 -6.01
C LEU A 53 -4.84 5.65 -5.32
N GLN A 54 -4.02 6.56 -5.84
CA GLN A 54 -2.81 7.01 -5.14
C GLN A 54 -3.18 7.81 -3.89
N ILE A 55 -4.23 8.63 -3.96
CA ILE A 55 -4.75 9.40 -2.82
C ILE A 55 -5.32 8.43 -1.79
N LEU A 56 -6.18 7.49 -2.23
CA LEU A 56 -6.73 6.46 -1.35
C LEU A 56 -5.61 5.65 -0.69
N ALA A 57 -4.60 5.26 -1.46
CA ALA A 57 -3.45 4.53 -0.96
C ALA A 57 -2.73 5.35 0.12
N ALA A 58 -2.35 6.60 -0.14
CA ALA A 58 -1.67 7.44 0.84
C ALA A 58 -2.43 7.54 2.17
N ILE A 59 -3.74 7.80 2.12
CA ILE A 59 -4.60 7.89 3.31
C ILE A 59 -4.76 6.55 3.99
N GLN A 60 -5.03 5.48 3.23
CA GLN A 60 -5.16 4.12 3.76
C GLN A 60 -3.89 3.73 4.51
N ARG A 61 -2.73 3.94 3.89
CA ARG A 61 -1.42 3.70 4.49
C ARG A 61 -1.31 4.44 5.82
N TYR A 62 -1.49 5.76 5.81
CA TYR A 62 -1.36 6.58 7.02
C TYR A 62 -2.31 6.14 8.14
N THR A 63 -3.58 5.90 7.81
CA THR A 63 -4.61 5.54 8.78
C THR A 63 -4.46 4.14 9.38
N GLU A 64 -3.99 3.16 8.60
CA GLU A 64 -3.74 1.79 9.09
C GLU A 64 -2.33 1.64 9.69
N SER A 65 -1.40 2.55 9.37
CA SER A 65 -0.05 2.53 9.95
C SER A 65 0.05 3.23 11.30
N ARG A 66 -0.91 4.12 11.63
CA ARG A 66 -0.84 4.93 12.85
C ARG A 66 -1.10 4.06 14.09
N GLY A 67 -0.01 3.68 14.76
CA GLY A 67 -0.02 2.78 15.91
C GLY A 67 0.59 1.41 15.63
N ASN A 68 0.92 1.06 14.39
CA ASN A 68 1.47 -0.27 14.14
C ASN A 68 3.02 -0.27 14.34
N PRO A 69 3.58 -0.97 15.36
CA PRO A 69 5.03 -1.09 15.55
C PRO A 69 5.73 -1.80 14.38
N LYS A 70 4.96 -2.47 13.52
CA LYS A 70 5.42 -3.09 12.29
C LYS A 70 4.30 -3.02 11.25
N ALA A 71 4.45 -2.20 10.21
CA ALA A 71 3.86 -2.50 8.89
C ALA A 71 4.37 -3.88 8.39
N GLY A 72 4.01 -4.97 9.08
CA GLY A 72 4.83 -6.15 9.40
C GLY A 72 6.14 -6.31 8.64
N LEU A 73 7.27 -5.91 9.24
CA LEU A 73 8.64 -5.99 8.68
C LEU A 73 8.99 -5.03 7.50
N GLY A 74 8.15 -4.09 7.05
CA GLY A 74 8.44 -3.24 5.86
C GLY A 74 8.74 -1.75 6.10
N ARG A 75 10.04 -1.38 6.05
CA ARG A 75 10.69 -0.07 5.76
C ARG A 75 10.13 1.24 6.38
N PRO A 76 10.80 1.79 7.43
CA PRO A 76 10.55 3.13 8.01
C PRO A 76 10.70 4.31 7.04
N GLU A 77 11.43 4.10 5.94
CA GLU A 77 11.75 5.09 4.89
C GLU A 77 10.50 5.66 4.16
N LEU A 78 9.34 5.05 4.38
CA LEU A 78 8.11 5.29 3.61
C LEU A 78 7.13 6.23 4.32
N PHE A 79 7.55 6.84 5.42
CA PHE A 79 6.86 7.91 6.14
C PHE A 79 7.64 9.22 5.98
N PRO A 80 6.97 10.39 6.04
CA PRO A 80 7.68 11.65 6.17
C PRO A 80 8.68 11.55 7.33
N TRP A 81 9.89 12.10 7.19
CA TRP A 81 10.98 11.94 8.18
C TRP A 81 10.62 12.42 9.59
N TRP A 82 9.59 13.27 9.72
CA TRP A 82 9.07 13.81 10.97
C TRP A 82 7.91 13.00 11.57
N ALA A 83 7.36 12.03 10.83
CA ALA A 83 6.34 11.11 11.29
C ALA A 83 7.00 9.85 11.87
N GLU A 84 7.57 9.96 13.07
CA GLU A 84 8.22 8.82 13.72
C GLU A 84 7.19 7.73 14.08
N PRO A 85 7.40 6.48 13.65
CA PRO A 85 6.58 5.36 14.07
C PRO A 85 6.84 5.07 15.56
N SER A 86 5.79 5.05 16.38
CA SER A 86 5.84 4.59 17.77
C SER A 86 5.15 3.24 17.90
N ASN A 87 5.63 2.41 18.83
CA ASN A 87 5.00 1.12 19.10
C ASN A 87 3.57 1.34 19.64
N ALA A 88 2.55 0.66 19.09
CA ALA A 88 1.26 0.54 19.77
C ALA A 88 1.47 0.00 21.18
N SER A 89 0.63 0.50 22.10
CA SER A 89 0.44 -0.16 23.39
C SER A 89 -0.01 -1.62 23.17
N ARG A 90 0.28 -2.47 24.15
CA ARG A 90 -0.11 -3.89 24.10
C ARG A 90 -1.62 -4.06 23.82
N ASP A 91 -2.45 -3.21 24.41
CA ASP A 91 -3.90 -3.24 24.23
C ASP A 91 -4.33 -2.95 22.79
N LYS A 92 -3.67 -2.00 22.12
CA LYS A 92 -3.92 -1.71 20.70
C LYS A 92 -3.50 -2.88 19.81
N GLN A 93 -2.37 -3.54 20.11
CA GLN A 93 -1.93 -4.73 19.37
C GLN A 93 -2.92 -5.89 19.52
N VAL A 94 -3.44 -6.11 20.72
CA VAL A 94 -4.46 -7.14 20.98
C VAL A 94 -5.77 -6.81 20.26
N ALA A 95 -6.19 -5.53 20.28
CA ALA A 95 -7.38 -5.07 19.57
C ALA A 95 -7.24 -5.21 18.04
N GLU A 96 -6.08 -4.91 17.46
CA GLU A 96 -5.79 -5.10 16.04
C GLU A 96 -5.81 -6.58 15.65
N SER A 97 -5.21 -7.44 16.48
CA SER A 97 -5.23 -8.90 16.26
C SER A 97 -6.65 -9.47 16.37
N ALA A 98 -7.45 -8.99 17.32
CA ALA A 98 -8.87 -9.36 17.45
C ALA A 98 -9.69 -8.88 16.24
N ALA A 99 -9.50 -7.64 15.79
CA ALA A 99 -10.17 -7.11 14.59
C ALA A 99 -9.76 -7.87 13.32
N ALA A 100 -8.52 -8.34 13.23
CA ALA A 100 -8.06 -9.24 12.18
C ALA A 100 -8.70 -10.62 12.24
N ALA A 101 -8.82 -11.16 13.46
CA ALA A 101 -9.50 -12.42 13.69
C ALA A 101 -10.98 -12.36 13.31
N GLU A 102 -11.70 -11.30 13.68
CA GLU A 102 -13.08 -11.08 13.22
C GLU A 102 -13.17 -10.92 11.70
N GLY A 103 -12.19 -10.26 11.09
CA GLY A 103 -12.08 -10.15 9.64
C GLY A 103 -11.92 -11.51 8.96
N TYR A 104 -11.08 -12.37 9.53
CA TYR A 104 -10.93 -13.76 9.08
C TYR A 104 -12.23 -14.54 9.27
N ASP A 105 -12.84 -14.48 10.45
CA ASP A 105 -14.05 -15.24 10.79
C ASP A 105 -15.23 -14.87 9.87
N ARG A 106 -15.40 -13.58 9.55
CA ARG A 106 -16.39 -13.11 8.56
C ARG A 106 -16.18 -13.71 7.17
N ASN A 107 -14.93 -13.96 6.80
CA ASN A 107 -14.57 -14.50 5.50
C ASN A 107 -14.30 -16.02 5.55
N LEU A 108 -14.42 -16.67 6.71
CA LEU A 108 -14.13 -18.09 6.90
C LEU A 108 -14.97 -18.96 5.97
N ALA A 109 -16.25 -18.61 5.76
CA ALA A 109 -17.12 -19.28 4.80
C ALA A 109 -16.63 -19.16 3.34
N THR A 110 -15.91 -18.08 3.00
CA THR A 110 -15.29 -17.88 1.68
C THR A 110 -13.94 -18.59 1.57
N TYR A 111 -13.23 -18.74 2.68
CA TYR A 111 -11.93 -19.43 2.76
C TYR A 111 -12.03 -20.83 3.39
N GLY A 112 -13.22 -21.45 3.37
CA GLY A 112 -13.56 -22.63 4.18
C GLY A 112 -12.68 -23.88 3.94
N GLU A 113 -11.79 -23.81 2.96
CA GLU A 113 -10.82 -24.86 2.60
C GLU A 113 -9.36 -24.36 2.60
N SER A 114 -9.08 -23.20 3.19
CA SER A 114 -7.72 -22.66 3.31
C SER A 114 -6.83 -23.68 4.03
N PRO A 115 -5.66 -24.04 3.47
CA PRO A 115 -4.71 -24.93 4.15
C PRO A 115 -4.06 -24.27 5.38
N TYR A 116 -4.27 -22.95 5.58
CA TYR A 116 -3.69 -22.17 6.66
C TYR A 116 -4.68 -21.94 7.81
N PRO A 117 -4.27 -22.15 9.08
CA PRO A 117 -5.13 -21.92 10.25
C PRO A 117 -5.34 -20.42 10.53
N ARG A 118 -6.46 -20.07 11.18
CA ARG A 118 -6.84 -18.71 11.63
C ARG A 118 -5.68 -17.86 12.14
N ARG A 119 -4.79 -18.41 12.97
CA ARG A 119 -3.63 -17.70 13.54
C ARG A 119 -2.64 -17.14 12.50
N MET A 120 -2.65 -17.67 11.28
CA MET A 120 -1.84 -17.20 10.16
C MET A 120 -2.51 -16.04 9.41
N TRP A 121 -3.68 -15.60 9.86
CA TRP A 121 -4.47 -14.54 9.25
C TRP A 121 -4.74 -13.37 10.19
N ILE A 122 -4.37 -13.51 11.47
CA ILE A 122 -4.54 -12.47 12.51
C ILE A 122 -3.34 -11.52 12.63
N PHE A 123 -2.52 -11.44 11.59
CA PHE A 123 -1.45 -10.45 11.52
C PHE A 123 -2.09 -9.05 11.43
N GLY A 124 -1.55 -8.07 12.16
CA GLY A 124 -2.08 -6.70 12.19
C GLY A 124 -2.29 -6.13 10.78
N SER A 125 -3.33 -5.30 10.60
CA SER A 125 -3.64 -4.71 9.29
C SER A 125 -2.41 -3.97 8.73
N GLY A 126 -2.18 -4.13 7.43
CA GLY A 126 -1.31 -3.21 6.69
C GLY A 126 -0.33 -3.80 5.68
N GLY A 127 0.25 -4.98 5.85
CA GLY A 127 1.37 -5.38 4.96
C GLY A 127 2.56 -4.40 5.01
N PRO A 128 3.51 -4.38 4.03
CA PRO A 128 4.69 -3.52 4.09
C PRO A 128 4.36 -2.04 3.94
N TYR A 129 3.11 -1.71 3.59
CA TYR A 129 2.69 -0.36 3.28
C TYR A 129 1.58 0.19 4.17
N GLY A 130 0.84 -0.62 4.93
CA GLY A 130 -0.42 -0.16 5.55
C GLY A 130 -1.61 -0.20 4.58
N LEU A 131 -1.47 -0.78 3.38
CA LEU A 131 -2.52 -0.70 2.34
C LEU A 131 -3.69 -1.65 2.57
N LEU A 132 -3.47 -2.69 3.35
CA LEU A 132 -4.35 -3.83 3.41
C LEU A 132 -5.16 -3.83 4.72
N PRO A 133 -6.51 -3.86 4.66
CA PRO A 133 -7.30 -4.12 5.85
C PRO A 133 -6.99 -5.54 6.34
N SER A 134 -7.31 -5.84 7.59
CA SER A 134 -6.98 -7.12 8.22
C SER A 134 -7.54 -8.38 7.54
N SER A 135 -8.43 -8.23 6.54
CA SER A 135 -9.02 -9.28 5.73
C SER A 135 -8.45 -9.39 4.31
N ALA A 136 -7.29 -8.81 4.03
CA ALA A 136 -6.83 -8.44 2.69
C ALA A 136 -6.61 -9.52 1.61
N LEU A 137 -6.79 -10.81 1.88
CA LEU A 137 -6.91 -11.80 0.79
C LEU A 137 -8.36 -12.01 0.33
N ALA A 138 -9.30 -11.20 0.84
CA ALA A 138 -10.73 -11.29 0.46
C ALA A 138 -10.98 -11.08 -1.04
N PRO A 139 -10.08 -10.42 -1.79
CA PRO A 139 -10.15 -10.43 -3.24
C PRO A 139 -9.98 -11.84 -3.85
N TRP A 140 -9.19 -12.75 -3.27
CA TRP A 140 -9.14 -14.12 -3.77
C TRP A 140 -10.28 -14.96 -3.20
N ARG A 141 -11.46 -14.86 -3.84
CA ARG A 141 -12.64 -15.73 -3.62
C ARG A 141 -12.46 -17.14 -4.22
N GLY A 142 -11.26 -17.70 -4.15
CA GLY A 142 -10.90 -18.98 -4.77
C GLY A 142 -10.07 -19.82 -3.82
N THR A 143 -10.70 -20.86 -3.26
CA THR A 143 -10.03 -21.83 -2.38
C THR A 143 -8.89 -22.55 -3.10
N ASP A 144 -9.00 -22.72 -4.42
CA ASP A 144 -8.01 -23.42 -5.23
C ASP A 144 -6.68 -22.69 -5.36
N GLU A 145 -6.66 -21.37 -5.53
CA GLU A 145 -5.39 -20.64 -5.68
C GLU A 145 -4.64 -20.51 -4.35
N MET A 146 -5.36 -20.48 -3.23
CA MET A 146 -4.77 -20.67 -1.90
C MET A 146 -4.28 -22.10 -1.70
N ARG A 147 -5.06 -23.12 -2.09
CA ARG A 147 -4.70 -24.54 -1.98
C ARG A 147 -3.44 -24.88 -2.78
N ARG A 148 -3.28 -24.29 -3.97
CA ARG A 148 -2.09 -24.46 -4.83
C ARG A 148 -0.89 -23.62 -4.38
N GLY A 149 -1.00 -22.87 -3.28
CA GLY A 149 0.05 -22.01 -2.76
C GLY A 149 0.38 -20.80 -3.63
N LYS A 150 -0.48 -20.46 -4.62
CA LYS A 150 -0.29 -19.27 -5.47
C LYS A 150 -0.45 -17.98 -4.69
N VAL A 151 -1.34 -17.99 -3.69
CA VAL A 151 -1.56 -16.89 -2.75
C VAL A 151 -1.46 -17.42 -1.33
N THR A 152 -0.74 -16.70 -0.47
CA THR A 152 -0.54 -17.08 0.93
C THR A 152 -0.77 -15.89 1.86
N PRO A 153 -1.10 -16.10 3.15
CA PRO A 153 -1.26 -15.01 4.10
C PRO A 153 -0.05 -14.10 4.24
N TYR A 154 1.15 -14.57 3.87
CA TYR A 154 2.39 -13.80 3.90
C TYR A 154 2.56 -12.86 2.71
N ASP A 155 1.76 -12.99 1.65
CA ASP A 155 1.79 -12.08 0.51
C ASP A 155 1.42 -10.65 0.89
N VAL A 156 0.73 -10.48 2.03
CA VAL A 156 0.52 -9.16 2.63
C VAL A 156 1.84 -8.46 2.89
N PHE A 157 2.97 -9.16 3.12
CA PHE A 157 4.30 -8.58 3.34
C PHE A 157 5.08 -8.30 2.04
N ASN A 158 4.60 -8.79 0.89
CA ASN A 158 5.22 -8.51 -0.40
C ASN A 158 4.71 -7.17 -0.96
N PRO A 159 5.60 -6.18 -1.21
CA PRO A 159 5.22 -4.86 -1.72
C PRO A 159 4.28 -4.85 -2.92
N TRP A 160 4.60 -5.67 -3.93
CA TRP A 160 3.82 -5.74 -5.17
C TRP A 160 2.49 -6.42 -4.93
N ARG A 161 2.49 -7.63 -4.33
CA ARG A 161 1.26 -8.39 -4.11
C ARG A 161 0.29 -7.66 -3.19
N ALA A 162 0.79 -7.02 -2.12
CA ALA A 162 -0.03 -6.18 -1.24
C ALA A 162 -0.67 -5.00 -1.98
N THR A 163 0.07 -4.36 -2.90
CA THR A 163 -0.47 -3.28 -3.74
C THR A 163 -1.53 -3.79 -4.70
N VAL A 164 -1.29 -4.94 -5.35
CA VAL A 164 -2.27 -5.57 -6.23
C VAL A 164 -3.54 -5.93 -5.48
N PHE A 165 -3.44 -6.50 -4.27
CA PHE A 165 -4.60 -6.85 -3.45
C PHE A 165 -5.39 -5.63 -2.99
N PHE A 166 -4.70 -4.54 -2.64
CA PHE A 166 -5.34 -3.26 -2.34
C PHE A 166 -6.15 -2.73 -3.53
N VAL A 167 -5.52 -2.71 -4.72
CA VAL A 167 -6.15 -2.25 -5.96
C VAL A 167 -7.33 -3.14 -6.33
N ASP A 168 -7.20 -4.46 -6.24
CA ASP A 168 -8.30 -5.40 -6.55
C ASP A 168 -9.46 -5.23 -5.58
N TYR A 169 -9.17 -5.00 -4.30
CA TYR A 169 -10.22 -4.76 -3.32
C TYR A 169 -10.98 -3.47 -3.62
N ALA A 170 -10.27 -2.38 -3.91
CA ALA A 170 -10.89 -1.12 -4.31
C ALA A 170 -11.69 -1.26 -5.62
N TRP A 171 -11.14 -1.95 -6.62
CA TRP A 171 -11.84 -2.25 -7.87
C TRP A 171 -13.15 -3.01 -7.62
N ARG A 172 -13.15 -4.00 -6.72
CA ARG A 172 -14.38 -4.71 -6.33
C ARG A 172 -15.37 -3.79 -5.66
N LEU A 173 -14.93 -2.93 -4.74
CA LEU A 173 -15.81 -1.94 -4.10
C LEU A 173 -16.46 -1.02 -5.14
N VAL A 174 -15.72 -0.55 -6.13
CA VAL A 174 -16.25 0.23 -7.27
C VAL A 174 -17.29 -0.56 -8.07
N ASN A 175 -17.08 -1.86 -8.23
CA ASN A 175 -17.99 -2.73 -8.98
C ASN A 175 -19.22 -3.21 -8.18
N ARG A 176 -19.31 -2.91 -6.88
CA ARG A 176 -20.49 -3.25 -6.07
C ARG A 176 -21.71 -2.43 -6.51
N ALA A 177 -22.89 -3.04 -6.42
CA ALA A 177 -24.14 -2.39 -6.80
C ALA A 177 -24.38 -1.12 -5.97
N GLU A 178 -24.03 -1.15 -4.70
CA GLU A 178 -24.12 -0.04 -3.75
C GLU A 178 -23.34 1.17 -4.29
N PHE A 179 -22.07 1.01 -4.64
CA PHE A 179 -21.23 2.11 -5.16
C PHE A 179 -21.71 2.64 -6.51
N ARG A 180 -22.09 1.74 -7.43
CA ARG A 180 -22.54 2.14 -8.77
C ARG A 180 -23.86 2.89 -8.77
N LYS A 181 -24.75 2.62 -7.80
CA LYS A 181 -26.08 3.25 -7.69
C LYS A 181 -26.05 4.60 -6.97
N MET A 182 -24.99 4.93 -6.24
CA MET A 182 -24.85 6.25 -5.59
C MET A 182 -24.93 7.41 -6.57
N PRO A 183 -25.31 8.62 -6.13
CA PRO A 183 -25.12 9.84 -6.92
C PRO A 183 -23.65 10.00 -7.35
N ALA A 184 -23.40 10.55 -8.54
CA ALA A 184 -22.04 10.69 -9.07
C ALA A 184 -21.10 11.49 -8.14
N ALA A 185 -21.62 12.52 -7.46
CA ALA A 185 -20.86 13.31 -6.48
C ALA A 185 -20.38 12.49 -5.26
N ALA A 186 -21.10 11.42 -4.91
CA ALA A 186 -20.77 10.54 -3.80
C ALA A 186 -19.81 9.39 -4.18
N ARG A 187 -19.55 9.17 -5.48
CA ARG A 187 -18.63 8.13 -5.98
C ARG A 187 -17.18 8.62 -5.96
N ASN A 188 -16.66 8.84 -4.76
CA ASN A 188 -15.38 9.50 -4.55
C ASN A 188 -14.40 8.68 -3.69
N VAL A 189 -13.20 9.20 -3.50
CA VAL A 189 -12.13 8.58 -2.70
C VAL A 189 -12.60 8.30 -1.26
N LEU A 190 -13.37 9.20 -0.65
CA LEU A 190 -13.90 9.03 0.70
C LEU A 190 -14.88 7.85 0.80
N ALA A 191 -15.77 7.69 -0.17
CA ALA A 191 -16.67 6.55 -0.23
C ALA A 191 -15.89 5.22 -0.33
N LEU A 192 -14.83 5.18 -1.15
CA LEU A 192 -13.96 4.01 -1.17
C LEU A 192 -13.24 3.80 0.16
N LYS A 193 -12.74 4.85 0.81
CA LYS A 193 -12.10 4.75 2.14
C LYS A 193 -13.07 4.19 3.20
N ARG A 194 -14.36 4.54 3.14
CA ARG A 194 -15.40 3.93 3.98
C ARG A 194 -15.58 2.45 3.66
N GLY A 195 -15.67 2.10 2.38
CA GLY A 195 -15.75 0.71 1.92
C GLY A 195 -14.56 -0.15 2.35
N MET A 196 -13.35 0.45 2.37
CA MET A 196 -12.14 -0.20 2.87
C MET A 196 -12.27 -0.56 4.36
N ALA A 197 -12.87 0.32 5.17
CA ALA A 197 -13.13 0.07 6.59
C ALA A 197 -14.27 -0.94 6.83
N SER A 198 -15.28 -0.95 5.95
CA SER A 198 -16.33 -1.98 5.86
C SER A 198 -17.14 -1.78 4.58
N PRO A 199 -17.38 -2.83 3.76
CA PRO A 199 -18.19 -2.71 2.55
C PRO A 199 -19.60 -2.16 2.78
N ALA A 200 -20.18 -2.39 3.97
CA ALA A 200 -21.51 -1.88 4.33
C ALA A 200 -21.55 -0.34 4.42
N LEU A 201 -20.41 0.30 4.71
CA LEU A 201 -20.30 1.76 4.82
C LEU A 201 -20.14 2.44 3.46
N LEU A 202 -20.04 1.69 2.35
CA LEU A 202 -20.06 2.28 1.02
C LEU A 202 -21.34 3.11 0.85
N ALA A 203 -22.50 2.47 1.08
CA ALA A 203 -23.83 3.06 0.91
C ALA A 203 -24.12 4.22 1.87
N ASP A 204 -23.39 4.32 2.97
CA ASP A 204 -23.58 5.34 4.01
C ASP A 204 -22.85 6.65 3.64
N PHE A 205 -23.13 7.16 2.44
CA PHE A 205 -22.51 8.39 1.93
C PHE A 205 -23.07 9.64 2.61
N GLU A 206 -24.30 9.56 3.12
CA GLU A 206 -24.97 10.60 3.93
C GLU A 206 -24.51 10.61 5.39
N GLU A 207 -23.68 9.64 5.79
CA GLU A 207 -23.09 9.55 7.12
C GLU A 207 -24.10 9.40 8.26
N GLU A 208 -25.13 8.59 8.06
CA GLU A 208 -26.12 8.24 9.08
C GLU A 208 -25.46 7.50 10.24
N SER A 209 -24.49 6.62 9.97
CA SER A 209 -23.81 5.86 11.01
C SER A 209 -22.65 6.64 11.67
N ALA A 210 -22.51 6.45 12.99
CA ALA A 210 -21.37 7.00 13.75
C ALA A 210 -20.01 6.48 13.23
N ARG A 211 -19.99 5.25 12.69
CA ARG A 211 -18.78 4.65 12.12
C ARG A 211 -18.37 5.37 10.84
N SER A 212 -19.30 5.71 9.94
CA SER A 212 -18.99 6.47 8.71
C SER A 212 -18.43 7.86 9.02
N ARG A 213 -19.03 8.58 9.98
CA ARG A 213 -18.52 9.87 10.47
C ARG A 213 -17.09 9.76 11.04
N SER A 214 -16.83 8.72 11.83
CA SER A 214 -15.50 8.45 12.39
C SER A 214 -14.46 8.18 11.30
N VAL A 215 -14.81 7.40 10.26
CA VAL A 215 -13.92 7.15 9.12
C VAL A 215 -13.61 8.43 8.36
N ARG A 216 -14.60 9.31 8.10
CA ARG A 216 -14.36 10.62 7.49
C ARG A 216 -13.38 11.45 8.30
N ARG A 217 -13.64 11.63 9.59
CA ARG A 217 -12.77 12.43 10.45
C ARG A 217 -11.32 11.95 10.41
N ARG A 218 -11.10 10.63 10.52
CA ARG A 218 -9.75 10.03 10.41
C ARG A 218 -9.12 10.21 9.03
N ALA A 219 -9.91 10.19 7.96
CA ALA A 219 -9.43 10.44 6.61
C ALA A 219 -9.02 11.90 6.40
N ILE A 220 -9.76 12.86 6.98
CA ILE A 220 -9.42 14.29 6.97
C ILE A 220 -8.13 14.52 7.76
N GLU A 221 -8.05 14.04 9.01
CA GLU A 221 -6.84 14.14 9.84
C GLU A 221 -5.60 13.55 9.13
N ALA A 222 -5.79 12.44 8.40
CA ALA A 222 -4.74 11.82 7.62
C ALA A 222 -4.35 12.67 6.40
N ALA A 223 -5.32 13.22 5.67
CA ALA A 223 -5.08 14.09 4.52
C ALA A 223 -4.29 15.34 4.95
N GLU A 224 -4.73 16.01 6.02
CA GLU A 224 -4.03 17.16 6.62
C GLU A 224 -2.59 16.82 6.99
N SER A 225 -2.39 15.69 7.69
CA SER A 225 -1.05 15.22 8.06
C SER A 225 -0.16 14.93 6.85
N LEU A 226 -0.74 14.49 5.74
CA LEU A 226 0.00 14.20 4.52
C LEU A 226 0.19 15.43 3.62
N GLY A 227 -0.32 16.60 4.00
CA GLY A 227 -0.35 17.80 3.14
C GLY A 227 -1.26 17.65 1.92
N ILE A 228 -2.24 16.74 1.99
CA ILE A 228 -3.25 16.51 0.96
C ILE A 228 -4.47 17.38 1.30
N SER A 229 -4.89 18.24 0.37
CA SER A 229 -6.12 19.03 0.55
C SER A 229 -7.33 18.11 0.76
N GLU A 230 -8.22 18.48 1.68
CA GLU A 230 -9.46 17.74 1.96
C GLU A 230 -10.29 17.50 0.68
N ASP A 231 -10.30 18.44 -0.27
CA ASP A 231 -11.04 18.31 -1.53
C ASP A 231 -10.64 17.06 -2.33
N LYS A 232 -9.42 16.56 -2.14
CA LYS A 232 -8.94 15.32 -2.78
C LYS A 232 -9.68 14.08 -2.29
N LEU A 233 -10.28 14.11 -1.10
CA LEU A 233 -11.16 13.05 -0.61
C LEU A 233 -12.46 12.96 -1.42
N TYR A 234 -12.91 14.08 -1.98
CA TYR A 234 -14.13 14.17 -2.76
C TYR A 234 -13.90 14.04 -4.27
N GLN A 235 -12.65 13.79 -4.69
CA GLN A 235 -12.33 13.51 -6.08
C GLN A 235 -13.04 12.23 -6.54
N GLN A 236 -13.75 12.33 -7.67
CA GLN A 236 -14.54 11.24 -8.22
C GLN A 236 -13.66 10.10 -8.72
N VAL A 237 -14.07 8.87 -8.43
CA VAL A 237 -13.39 7.67 -8.90
C VAL A 237 -14.12 7.14 -10.13
N PRO A 238 -13.43 6.93 -11.26
CA PRO A 238 -14.07 6.41 -12.47
C PRO A 238 -14.58 4.98 -12.26
N LEU A 239 -15.71 4.64 -12.91
CA LEU A 239 -16.27 3.29 -12.85
C LEU A 239 -15.55 2.30 -13.78
N ALA A 240 -14.92 2.79 -14.85
CA ALA A 240 -14.21 1.98 -15.83
C ALA A 240 -12.70 2.12 -15.64
N TRP A 241 -12.01 0.99 -15.46
CA TRP A 241 -10.56 0.92 -15.24
C TRP A 241 -9.95 0.09 -16.38
N PRO A 242 -9.87 0.61 -17.61
CA PRO A 242 -9.50 -0.17 -18.80
C PRO A 242 -8.09 -0.77 -18.73
N ASP A 243 -7.18 -0.11 -18.01
CA ASP A 243 -5.79 -0.55 -17.87
C ASP A 243 -5.60 -1.58 -16.74
N TYR A 244 -6.61 -1.79 -15.89
CA TYR A 244 -6.55 -2.75 -14.80
C TYR A 244 -6.91 -4.15 -15.29
N ILE A 245 -5.89 -4.99 -15.50
CA ILE A 245 -6.04 -6.36 -16.02
C ILE A 245 -6.49 -7.40 -14.98
N GLY A 246 -6.65 -6.99 -13.71
CA GLY A 246 -7.11 -7.87 -12.62
C GLY A 246 -5.98 -8.54 -11.84
N ALA A 247 -6.26 -8.85 -10.56
CA ALA A 247 -5.25 -9.42 -9.67
C ALA A 247 -4.73 -10.81 -10.08
N LYS A 248 -5.54 -11.61 -10.77
CA LYS A 248 -5.14 -12.96 -11.23
C LYS A 248 -4.00 -12.89 -12.25
N GLU A 249 -4.03 -11.91 -13.15
CA GLU A 249 -2.97 -11.71 -14.15
C GLU A 249 -1.74 -11.04 -13.54
N LEU A 250 -1.94 -10.16 -12.55
CA LEU A 250 -0.86 -9.42 -11.89
C LEU A 250 -0.09 -10.25 -10.83
N VAL A 251 -0.66 -11.37 -10.38
CA VAL A 251 -0.10 -12.30 -9.38
C VAL A 251 -0.16 -13.75 -9.93
N PRO A 252 0.81 -14.16 -10.76
CA PRO A 252 0.85 -15.50 -11.36
C PRO A 252 1.09 -16.63 -10.34
#